data_AF-A0A954VX00-F1
#
_entry.id   AF-A0A954VX00-F1
#
_cell.length_a   1.000
_cell.length_b   1.000
_cell.length_c   1.000
_cell.angle_alpha   90.00
_cell.angle_beta   90.00
_cell.angle_gamma   90.00
#
_symmetry.space_group_name_H-M   'P 1'
#
loop_
_entity.id
_entity.type
_entity.pdbx_description
1 polymer ?
#
loop_
_entity_poly.entity_id
_entity_poly.type
_entity_poly.pdbx_seq_one_letter_code
_entity_poly.pdbx_strand_id
1 'polypeptide(L)'
;MAGFVRVLLCGLALLSLWSNGVHAESIIPFGSSWEYLEILDGLDGDPSLTDGDFVDTWFLPTYNTSSPIDWAGPSAAPFAYGDADADGNPNSVHINAFTPGDAAFVRPVGTFLTQPAAGNRYTTYFRHTFTLDEAVENVGFSFLADDGAKFYLDGNEVTSFNCCEIAGVGEPAAFDEFASATGIEDGYLVGRFMDQLSAGTHTLAVEVHQASTTSSDVGFSLRLFDGFQRGDFIEPGDDWNYFLGFDEPSDGSLEWTEVGFDDGDWDIGSDGFGYERDGGGLEPLLGTFLDDMEGSYTSVYLRHEFSVNDPSLFDQLRMEIDYDDGFYAYVNGQLVFSSNPHPTGDATEAIPFNTNGTDIGLDHESTNASGAGGAVFAIDLNDFPNLLNVGGNNVLAIHGINRDPSSDFLMAQIGLIGLGGIGDDDVPAVDGDFNGNGQLDADDIDLLSAAVLANSNNLAFDVNGDGLVTDVDRQEWVEGLSNTYFGDSNLDGQFNTGDFVLVFTAGEYEDGVAGNSTWAEGDWNGDKDFTSGDFVVAFQGQGFEAGPRGAVSAVPEPSSVLLAMIGILAMCWVRRTRNRTNA
;
A
#
# COMPACT_ATOMS: atom_id res chain seq x y z
N MET A 1 24.20 -52.13 41.51
CA MET A 1 23.10 -51.68 40.63
C MET A 1 22.94 -50.19 40.80
N ALA A 2 22.79 -49.49 39.69
CA ALA A 2 23.24 -48.13 39.44
C ALA A 2 22.45 -47.02 40.17
N GLY A 3 23.17 -45.94 40.51
CA GLY A 3 22.85 -44.60 39.98
C GLY A 3 22.03 -43.64 40.83
N PHE A 4 22.67 -43.02 41.83
CA PHE A 4 22.55 -41.62 42.28
C PHE A 4 21.27 -40.81 42.00
N VAL A 5 20.58 -40.48 43.10
CA VAL A 5 19.69 -39.32 43.24
C VAL A 5 20.55 -38.07 43.49
N ARG A 6 20.51 -37.10 42.57
CA ARG A 6 20.87 -35.69 42.82
C ARG A 6 19.66 -34.83 42.44
N VAL A 7 18.99 -34.30 43.46
CA VAL A 7 18.01 -33.22 43.33
C VAL A 7 18.81 -31.92 43.44
N LEU A 8 18.85 -31.11 42.38
CA LEU A 8 19.18 -29.69 42.48
C LEU A 8 18.37 -28.92 41.43
N LEU A 9 17.75 -27.84 41.93
CA LEU A 9 16.99 -26.77 41.30
C LEU A 9 17.14 -26.58 39.77
N CYS A 10 16.02 -26.65 39.06
CA CYS A 10 15.64 -25.75 37.98
C CYS A 10 14.14 -25.92 37.75
N GLY A 11 13.33 -25.00 38.26
CA GLY A 11 11.87 -25.10 38.23
C GLY A 11 11.27 -23.73 38.49
N LEU A 12 11.36 -22.87 37.48
CA LEU A 12 10.50 -21.71 37.19
C LEU A 12 11.14 -20.94 36.03
N ALA A 13 11.15 -21.58 34.86
CA ALA A 13 11.32 -20.95 33.56
C ALA A 13 10.56 -21.85 32.61
N LEU A 14 9.32 -21.46 32.28
CA LEU A 14 8.49 -21.89 31.15
C LEU A 14 7.02 -21.60 31.49
N LEU A 15 6.57 -20.42 31.05
CA LEU A 15 5.28 -20.17 30.41
C LEU A 15 5.25 -18.70 29.98
N SER A 16 6.11 -18.38 29.03
CA SER A 16 5.94 -17.27 28.07
C SER A 16 6.30 -17.86 26.72
N LEU A 17 5.41 -18.70 26.24
CA LEU A 17 5.43 -19.25 24.90
C LEU A 17 3.98 -19.12 24.45
N TRP A 18 3.80 -18.45 23.30
CA TRP A 18 2.56 -18.14 22.60
C TRP A 18 1.94 -16.77 22.93
N SER A 19 2.63 -15.72 22.49
CA SER A 19 2.08 -14.74 21.52
C SER A 19 3.23 -13.92 20.93
N ASN A 20 4.16 -14.57 20.21
CA ASN A 20 4.87 -13.82 19.17
C ASN A 20 3.89 -13.76 18.01
N GLY A 21 2.98 -12.79 18.07
CA GLY A 21 2.38 -12.28 16.85
C GLY A 21 3.53 -11.86 15.97
N VAL A 22 3.55 -12.36 14.74
CA VAL A 22 4.47 -11.88 13.72
C VAL A 22 3.94 -10.48 13.41
N HIS A 23 4.47 -9.45 14.07
CA HIS A 23 4.20 -8.06 13.72
C HIS A 23 5.37 -7.65 12.81
N ALA A 24 5.08 -7.14 11.62
CA ALA A 24 6.10 -6.47 10.83
C ALA A 24 6.33 -5.09 11.45
N GLU A 25 7.58 -4.76 11.76
CA GLU A 25 7.97 -3.42 12.20
C GLU A 25 8.60 -2.67 11.02
N SER A 26 8.18 -1.42 10.80
CA SER A 26 8.83 -0.54 9.84
C SER A 26 10.26 -0.23 10.31
N ILE A 27 11.25 -0.75 9.59
CA ILE A 27 12.67 -0.49 9.79
C ILE A 27 13.01 0.93 9.34
N ILE A 28 12.48 1.32 8.17
CA ILE A 28 12.47 2.68 7.64
C ILE A 28 11.02 2.97 7.27
N PRO A 29 10.26 3.70 8.10
CA PRO A 29 8.88 4.08 7.78
C PRO A 29 8.82 5.03 6.57
N PHE A 30 7.67 5.09 5.89
CA PHE A 30 7.41 6.18 4.94
C PHE A 30 7.57 7.54 5.63
N GLY A 31 7.99 8.56 4.86
CA GLY A 31 8.27 9.88 5.42
C GLY A 31 9.61 10.01 6.15
N SER A 32 10.36 8.92 6.30
CA SER A 32 11.72 8.95 6.84
C SER A 32 12.60 9.96 6.10
N SER A 33 13.57 10.54 6.82
CA SER A 33 14.43 11.58 6.26
C SER A 33 15.67 11.01 5.56
N TRP A 34 16.02 11.54 4.40
CA TRP A 34 17.16 11.09 3.58
C TRP A 34 18.12 12.24 3.32
N GLU A 35 19.42 11.94 3.33
CA GLU A 35 20.40 12.78 2.64
C GLU A 35 20.23 12.55 1.13
N TYR A 36 20.34 13.61 0.33
CA TYR A 36 20.15 13.50 -1.11
C TYR A 36 21.12 14.38 -1.90
N LEU A 37 21.41 14.00 -3.13
CA LEU A 37 22.24 14.74 -4.07
C LEU A 37 21.50 14.90 -5.39
N GLU A 38 21.26 16.16 -5.75
CA GLU A 38 20.68 16.56 -7.03
C GLU A 38 21.78 16.94 -8.01
N ILE A 39 21.72 16.38 -9.22
CA ILE A 39 22.62 16.77 -10.30
C ILE A 39 22.05 18.01 -11.01
N LEU A 40 22.44 19.18 -10.49
CA LEU A 40 22.03 20.48 -11.01
C LEU A 40 23.11 21.07 -11.92
N ASP A 41 22.72 22.00 -12.80
CA ASP A 41 23.58 22.71 -13.77
C ASP A 41 24.86 23.38 -13.21
N GLY A 42 25.00 23.48 -11.87
CA GLY A 42 26.15 24.07 -11.18
C GLY A 42 27.23 23.07 -10.72
N LEU A 43 26.89 21.78 -10.63
CA LEU A 43 27.83 20.68 -10.82
C LEU A 43 27.95 20.53 -12.34
N ASP A 44 29.11 20.28 -12.95
CA ASP A 44 29.27 20.21 -14.42
C ASP A 44 28.54 18.97 -15.06
N GLY A 45 27.38 18.58 -14.53
CA GLY A 45 26.62 17.37 -14.83
C GLY A 45 27.17 16.15 -14.11
N ASP A 46 28.49 16.05 -13.91
CA ASP A 46 29.14 14.82 -13.47
C ASP A 46 29.75 14.94 -12.06
N PRO A 47 29.19 14.24 -11.04
CA PRO A 47 29.79 14.11 -9.70
C PRO A 47 31.26 13.69 -9.72
N SER A 48 31.63 12.86 -10.70
CA SER A 48 32.97 12.27 -10.82
C SER A 48 34.06 13.32 -11.08
N LEU A 49 33.67 14.51 -11.56
CA LEU A 49 34.59 15.64 -11.75
C LEU A 49 35.05 16.24 -10.41
N THR A 50 34.20 16.17 -9.39
CA THR A 50 34.52 16.62 -8.02
C THR A 50 35.08 15.46 -7.19
N ASP A 51 34.56 14.26 -7.41
CA ASP A 51 34.89 13.05 -6.68
C ASP A 51 35.25 11.91 -7.64
N GLY A 52 36.54 11.74 -7.95
CA GLY A 52 36.99 10.86 -9.04
C GLY A 52 36.66 9.37 -8.90
N ASP A 53 36.19 8.92 -7.72
CA ASP A 53 35.71 7.56 -7.48
C ASP A 53 34.22 7.50 -7.09
N PHE A 54 33.46 8.58 -7.32
CA PHE A 54 32.04 8.69 -6.93
C PHE A 54 31.23 7.47 -7.28
N VAL A 55 31.29 7.05 -8.56
CA VAL A 55 30.54 5.91 -9.11
C VAL A 55 30.81 4.62 -8.34
N ASP A 56 31.97 4.48 -7.69
CA ASP A 56 32.34 3.28 -6.94
C ASP A 56 32.11 3.41 -5.42
N THR A 57 31.94 4.63 -4.90
CA THR A 57 32.05 4.90 -3.46
C THR A 57 30.82 5.55 -2.82
N TRP A 58 29.97 6.23 -3.59
CA TRP A 58 28.87 7.04 -3.05
C TRP A 58 27.85 6.23 -2.24
N PHE A 59 27.67 4.94 -2.53
CA PHE A 59 26.72 4.02 -1.87
C PHE A 59 27.36 3.22 -0.71
N LEU A 60 28.64 3.43 -0.40
CA LEU A 60 29.31 2.75 0.72
C LEU A 60 28.92 3.37 2.08
N PRO A 61 28.92 2.59 3.18
CA PRO A 61 28.71 3.12 4.54
C PRO A 61 29.75 4.16 4.96
N THR A 62 30.96 4.10 4.38
CA THR A 62 32.07 4.98 4.72
C THR A 62 32.10 6.29 3.93
N TYR A 63 31.16 6.48 3.01
CA TYR A 63 31.10 7.70 2.20
C TYR A 63 30.81 8.93 3.06
N ASN A 64 31.52 10.04 2.79
CA ASN A 64 31.37 11.27 3.55
C ASN A 64 30.55 12.29 2.75
N THR A 65 29.28 12.43 3.09
CA THR A 65 28.34 13.36 2.44
C THR A 65 28.69 14.84 2.63
N SER A 66 29.63 15.17 3.52
CA SER A 66 30.13 16.54 3.72
C SER A 66 31.41 16.87 2.91
N SER A 67 32.00 15.91 2.21
CA SER A 67 33.19 16.11 1.38
C SER A 67 33.50 14.87 0.54
N PRO A 68 33.67 14.98 -0.79
CA PRO A 68 34.00 16.21 -1.54
C PRO A 68 32.82 16.94 -2.22
N ILE A 69 31.63 16.33 -2.24
CA ILE A 69 30.39 16.94 -2.75
C ILE A 69 29.49 17.28 -1.56
N ASP A 70 28.81 18.43 -1.61
CA ASP A 70 27.91 18.89 -0.54
C ASP A 70 26.51 18.31 -0.78
N TRP A 71 26.17 17.23 -0.07
CA TRP A 71 24.84 16.64 -0.12
C TRP A 71 23.84 17.52 0.64
N ALA A 72 22.60 17.52 0.18
CA ALA A 72 21.49 18.17 0.86
C ALA A 72 20.81 17.23 1.87
N GLY A 73 19.96 17.80 2.72
CA GLY A 73 19.24 17.08 3.75
C GLY A 73 20.00 16.94 5.08
N PRO A 74 19.54 16.05 5.98
CA PRO A 74 18.43 15.12 5.79
C PRO A 74 17.07 15.83 5.65
N SER A 75 16.24 15.37 4.72
CA SER A 75 14.89 15.89 4.46
C SER A 75 13.87 14.76 4.30
N ALA A 76 12.59 14.98 4.60
CA ALA A 76 11.57 13.92 4.60
C ALA A 76 11.15 13.51 3.19
N ALA A 77 11.05 12.20 2.93
CA ALA A 77 10.34 11.67 1.76
C ALA A 77 8.80 11.90 1.90
N PRO A 78 7.98 11.74 0.85
CA PRO A 78 8.34 11.56 -0.56
C PRO A 78 9.14 12.74 -1.14
N PHE A 79 10.06 12.46 -2.05
CA PHE A 79 10.82 13.46 -2.81
C PHE A 79 10.25 13.58 -4.22
N ALA A 80 10.03 14.80 -4.69
CA ALA A 80 9.57 14.98 -6.06
C ALA A 80 9.88 16.36 -6.65
N TYR A 81 10.01 16.42 -7.98
CA TYR A 81 9.77 17.62 -8.79
C TYR A 81 8.87 17.23 -9.95
N GLY A 82 8.17 18.17 -10.58
CA GLY A 82 7.29 17.83 -11.71
C GLY A 82 6.23 18.90 -11.93
N ASP A 83 5.45 18.76 -13.01
CA ASP A 83 4.31 19.66 -13.23
C ASP A 83 3.30 19.50 -12.10
N ALA A 84 2.80 20.64 -11.62
CA ALA A 84 1.62 20.71 -10.78
C ALA A 84 0.43 20.04 -11.49
N ASP A 85 -0.49 19.51 -10.70
CA ASP A 85 -1.77 18.98 -11.13
C ASP A 85 -2.54 19.81 -12.20
N ALA A 86 -3.58 19.19 -12.76
CA ALA A 86 -4.50 19.85 -13.70
C ALA A 86 -5.25 21.05 -13.08
N ASP A 87 -5.22 21.21 -11.75
CA ASP A 87 -5.80 22.31 -10.97
C ASP A 87 -4.83 23.45 -10.60
N GLY A 88 -3.54 23.33 -10.93
CA GLY A 88 -2.51 24.35 -10.74
C GLY A 88 -1.94 24.49 -9.31
N ASN A 89 -2.06 23.48 -8.45
CA ASN A 89 -1.43 23.42 -7.12
C ASN A 89 0.00 22.83 -7.21
N PRO A 90 1.04 23.63 -6.89
CA PRO A 90 2.43 23.19 -6.95
C PRO A 90 2.82 22.23 -5.82
N ASN A 91 1.91 21.87 -4.89
CA ASN A 91 2.17 20.97 -3.78
C ASN A 91 1.64 19.54 -3.98
N SER A 92 0.98 19.28 -5.09
CA SER A 92 0.50 17.97 -5.56
C SER A 92 1.33 17.62 -6.79
N VAL A 93 2.49 16.97 -6.57
CA VAL A 93 3.10 16.24 -7.68
C VAL A 93 2.24 14.99 -7.88
N HIS A 94 1.48 14.95 -8.98
CA HIS A 94 0.92 13.69 -9.44
C HIS A 94 2.07 12.79 -9.78
N ILE A 95 2.17 11.71 -9.03
CA ILE A 95 2.64 10.46 -9.58
C ILE A 95 1.31 9.89 -10.09
N ASN A 96 1.13 9.87 -11.42
CA ASN A 96 -0.15 9.76 -12.14
C ASN A 96 -0.90 8.41 -12.03
N ALA A 97 -1.22 7.89 -10.85
CA ALA A 97 -2.11 6.72 -10.72
C ALA A 97 -3.51 6.94 -11.35
N PHE A 98 -3.66 6.49 -12.61
CA PHE A 98 -4.85 6.41 -13.50
C PHE A 98 -5.95 7.49 -13.44
N THR A 99 -6.35 8.03 -14.60
CA THR A 99 -7.66 8.72 -14.77
C THR A 99 -8.73 7.75 -15.31
N PRO A 100 -10.05 7.97 -15.13
CA PRO A 100 -10.78 8.84 -14.19
C PRO A 100 -11.87 8.09 -13.39
N GLY A 101 -11.80 8.14 -12.06
CA GLY A 101 -12.89 7.66 -11.21
C GLY A 101 -12.35 7.32 -9.83
N ASP A 102 -12.53 8.27 -8.92
CA ASP A 102 -12.28 8.18 -7.48
C ASP A 102 -10.85 8.55 -7.05
N ALA A 103 -10.80 9.66 -6.30
CA ALA A 103 -9.63 10.19 -5.64
C ALA A 103 -9.29 9.28 -4.45
N ALA A 104 -8.23 8.49 -4.55
CA ALA A 104 -7.74 7.74 -3.41
C ALA A 104 -6.20 7.77 -3.40
N PHE A 105 -5.68 8.30 -2.29
CA PHE A 105 -4.30 8.20 -1.81
C PHE A 105 -3.16 8.93 -2.57
N VAL A 106 -3.13 10.26 -2.47
CA VAL A 106 -1.91 11.06 -2.72
C VAL A 106 -1.17 11.24 -1.39
N ARG A 107 0.01 10.61 -1.22
CA ARG A 107 0.92 11.00 -0.12
C ARG A 107 1.47 12.39 -0.44
N PRO A 108 1.29 13.41 0.42
CA PRO A 108 1.82 14.74 0.17
C PRO A 108 3.34 14.69 0.06
N VAL A 109 3.90 15.42 -0.90
CA VAL A 109 5.36 15.49 -1.10
C VAL A 109 6.01 16.06 0.17
N GLY A 110 6.92 15.30 0.76
CA GLY A 110 7.68 15.71 1.94
C GLY A 110 8.78 16.71 1.59
N THR A 111 9.45 16.53 0.45
CA THR A 111 10.51 17.40 -0.03
C THR A 111 10.40 17.65 -1.53
N PHE A 112 10.23 18.91 -1.91
CA PHE A 112 10.33 19.33 -3.31
C PHE A 112 11.79 19.42 -3.73
N LEU A 113 12.14 18.66 -4.78
CA LEU A 113 13.41 18.72 -5.46
C LEU A 113 13.45 19.92 -6.43
N THR A 114 14.64 20.37 -6.74
CA THR A 114 14.91 21.38 -7.75
C THR A 114 14.91 20.73 -9.13
N GLN A 115 13.90 21.04 -9.96
CA GLN A 115 13.83 20.53 -11.34
C GLN A 115 15.04 21.01 -12.17
N PRO A 116 15.92 20.11 -12.67
CA PRO A 116 17.01 20.49 -13.56
C PRO A 116 16.51 21.04 -14.90
N ALA A 117 17.34 21.83 -15.58
CA ALA A 117 16.99 22.33 -16.90
C ALA A 117 16.75 21.17 -17.89
N ALA A 118 15.74 21.32 -18.75
CA ALA A 118 15.49 20.34 -19.81
C ALA A 118 16.74 20.16 -20.67
N GLY A 119 17.18 18.91 -20.84
CA GLY A 119 18.47 18.54 -21.43
C GLY A 119 19.51 18.07 -20.41
N ASN A 120 19.30 18.28 -19.11
CA ASN A 120 20.23 17.94 -18.03
C ASN A 120 19.59 17.09 -16.89
N ARG A 121 18.46 16.42 -17.14
CA ARG A 121 17.76 15.58 -16.15
C ARG A 121 18.30 14.16 -16.25
N TYR A 122 18.96 13.68 -15.20
CA TYR A 122 19.62 12.37 -15.22
C TYR A 122 19.32 11.59 -13.94
N THR A 123 20.18 11.70 -12.93
CA THR A 123 20.11 10.87 -11.72
C THR A 123 19.97 11.74 -10.48
N THR A 124 19.16 11.27 -9.52
CA THR A 124 19.12 11.80 -8.16
C THR A 124 19.55 10.69 -7.19
N TYR A 125 20.41 11.02 -6.23
CA TYR A 125 20.94 10.04 -5.28
C TYR A 125 20.39 10.27 -3.88
N PHE A 126 20.11 9.19 -3.16
CA PHE A 126 19.54 9.20 -1.81
C PHE A 126 20.32 8.27 -0.89
N ARG A 127 20.50 8.68 0.36
CA ARG A 127 21.15 7.89 1.41
C ARG A 127 20.39 8.00 2.73
N HIS A 128 20.21 6.86 3.39
CA HIS A 128 19.62 6.76 4.72
C HIS A 128 20.43 5.80 5.57
N THR A 129 20.76 6.23 6.80
CA THR A 129 21.45 5.38 7.78
C THR A 129 20.50 5.06 8.92
N PHE A 130 20.34 3.78 9.21
CA PHE A 130 19.47 3.27 10.27
C PHE A 130 20.25 2.26 11.14
N THR A 131 19.71 1.93 12.31
CA THR A 131 20.33 0.96 13.23
C THR A 131 19.30 -0.03 13.72
N LEU A 132 19.64 -1.31 13.64
CA LEU A 132 18.86 -2.41 14.16
C LEU A 132 19.47 -2.92 15.47
N ASP A 133 18.65 -3.00 16.52
CA ASP A 133 19.07 -3.55 17.81
C ASP A 133 19.25 -5.08 17.77
N GLU A 134 18.49 -5.75 16.91
CA GLU A 134 18.58 -7.18 16.66
C GLU A 134 18.44 -7.53 15.17
N ALA A 135 18.77 -8.77 14.81
CA ALA A 135 18.63 -9.22 13.43
C ALA A 135 17.17 -9.49 13.10
N VAL A 136 16.76 -9.12 11.89
CA VAL A 136 15.39 -9.30 11.38
C VAL A 136 15.40 -10.25 10.17
N GLU A 137 14.25 -10.87 9.91
CA GLU A 137 14.07 -11.85 8.83
C GLU A 137 12.95 -11.40 7.88
N ASN A 138 13.02 -11.87 6.63
CA ASN A 138 12.07 -11.53 5.56
C ASN A 138 11.91 -10.02 5.42
N VAL A 139 13.00 -9.33 5.11
CA VAL A 139 12.95 -7.88 4.90
C VAL A 139 12.26 -7.61 3.57
N GLY A 140 11.20 -6.82 3.61
CA GLY A 140 10.47 -6.31 2.47
C GLY A 140 10.71 -4.81 2.28
N PHE A 141 10.35 -4.33 1.10
CA PHE A 141 10.28 -2.91 0.81
C PHE A 141 8.98 -2.57 0.08
N SER A 142 8.54 -1.32 0.24
CA SER A 142 7.50 -0.72 -0.56
C SER A 142 8.07 0.59 -1.08
N PHE A 143 8.15 0.76 -2.39
CA PHE A 143 8.86 1.89 -2.97
C PHE A 143 8.15 2.47 -4.19
N LEU A 144 8.44 3.75 -4.41
CA LEU A 144 8.13 4.49 -5.61
C LEU A 144 9.44 5.05 -6.15
N ALA A 145 9.68 4.83 -7.44
CA ALA A 145 10.81 5.40 -8.16
C ALA A 145 10.40 5.68 -9.61
N ASP A 146 10.66 6.91 -10.04
CA ASP A 146 10.37 7.37 -11.39
C ASP A 146 11.62 8.05 -12.01
N ASP A 147 12.26 7.48 -13.04
CA ASP A 147 11.77 6.40 -13.92
C ASP A 147 12.32 4.99 -13.56
N GLY A 148 13.51 4.93 -12.98
CA GLY A 148 14.15 3.66 -12.61
C GLY A 148 15.08 3.85 -11.42
N ALA A 149 15.39 2.78 -10.70
CA ALA A 149 16.25 2.85 -9.52
C ALA A 149 17.14 1.63 -9.31
N LYS A 150 18.30 1.85 -8.67
CA LYS A 150 19.12 0.79 -8.05
C LYS A 150 19.19 0.99 -6.55
N PHE A 151 19.08 -0.12 -5.82
CA PHE A 151 19.05 -0.13 -4.37
C PHE A 151 20.29 -0.84 -3.82
N TYR A 152 21.00 -0.17 -2.93
CA TYR A 152 22.23 -0.66 -2.33
C TYR A 152 22.10 -0.74 -0.82
N LEU A 153 22.49 -1.87 -0.23
CA LEU A 153 22.66 -2.01 1.22
C LEU A 153 24.12 -2.28 1.56
N ASP A 154 24.69 -1.41 2.39
CA ASP A 154 26.07 -1.48 2.86
C ASP A 154 27.12 -1.66 1.77
N GLY A 155 26.91 -1.02 0.61
CA GLY A 155 27.84 -1.14 -0.50
C GLY A 155 27.51 -2.24 -1.51
N ASN A 156 26.45 -3.02 -1.32
CA ASN A 156 26.09 -4.10 -2.23
C ASN A 156 24.74 -3.81 -2.88
N GLU A 157 24.66 -3.96 -4.20
CA GLU A 157 23.38 -3.91 -4.91
C GLU A 157 22.48 -5.06 -4.42
N VAL A 158 21.27 -4.70 -3.99
CA VAL A 158 20.25 -5.65 -3.52
C VAL A 158 19.28 -5.97 -4.65
N THR A 159 18.82 -4.94 -5.36
CA THR A 159 17.89 -5.07 -6.48
C THR A 159 17.91 -3.81 -7.34
N SER A 160 17.31 -3.89 -8.53
CA SER A 160 17.03 -2.74 -9.40
C SER A 160 15.61 -2.82 -9.96
N PHE A 161 15.10 -1.67 -10.37
CA PHE A 161 13.79 -1.49 -11.01
C PHE A 161 13.97 -0.56 -12.20
N ASN A 162 13.54 -0.99 -13.40
CA ASN A 162 13.67 -0.23 -14.64
C ASN A 162 15.05 0.42 -14.85
N CYS A 163 16.10 -0.18 -14.31
CA CYS A 163 17.44 0.38 -14.35
C CYS A 163 18.49 -0.71 -14.59
N CYS A 164 19.51 -0.44 -15.40
CA CYS A 164 19.68 0.70 -16.31
C CYS A 164 20.04 0.18 -17.70
N GLU A 165 19.96 1.02 -18.75
CA GLU A 165 20.09 0.57 -20.13
C GLU A 165 21.43 -0.18 -20.40
N ILE A 166 22.49 0.17 -19.66
CA ILE A 166 23.86 -0.29 -19.91
C ILE A 166 24.43 -1.10 -18.73
N ALA A 167 24.25 -0.62 -17.49
CA ALA A 167 24.77 -1.22 -16.28
C ALA A 167 24.01 -2.50 -15.94
N GLY A 168 24.72 -3.62 -15.98
CA GLY A 168 24.18 -4.90 -15.55
C GLY A 168 24.00 -4.98 -14.04
N VAL A 169 23.34 -6.06 -13.60
CA VAL A 169 23.18 -6.38 -12.19
C VAL A 169 24.55 -6.48 -11.51
N GLY A 170 24.73 -5.74 -10.42
CA GLY A 170 25.95 -5.70 -9.61
C GLY A 170 27.01 -4.71 -10.06
N GLU A 171 26.79 -3.95 -11.14
CA GLU A 171 27.68 -2.89 -11.61
C GLU A 171 27.04 -1.51 -11.33
N PRO A 172 27.72 -0.56 -10.67
CA PRO A 172 27.18 0.79 -10.47
C PRO A 172 26.86 1.48 -11.80
N ALA A 173 25.74 2.20 -11.87
CA ALA A 173 25.41 2.98 -13.05
C ALA A 173 26.16 4.31 -13.07
N ALA A 174 26.44 4.82 -14.27
CA ALA A 174 26.96 6.17 -14.41
C ALA A 174 25.83 7.20 -14.17
N PHE A 175 26.17 8.41 -13.73
CA PHE A 175 25.16 9.44 -13.43
C PHE A 175 24.31 9.83 -14.65
N ASP A 176 24.84 9.71 -15.87
CA ASP A 176 24.18 10.06 -17.13
C ASP A 176 23.51 8.87 -17.83
N GLU A 177 23.47 7.73 -17.16
CA GLU A 177 22.76 6.56 -17.62
C GLU A 177 21.24 6.74 -17.40
N PHE A 178 20.45 6.25 -18.35
CA PHE A 178 18.99 6.34 -18.29
C PHE A 178 18.36 5.05 -17.75
N ALA A 179 17.17 5.21 -17.19
CA ALA A 179 16.26 4.11 -16.93
C ALA A 179 15.97 3.35 -18.25
N SER A 180 15.84 2.03 -18.16
CA SER A 180 15.58 1.15 -19.31
C SER A 180 14.12 1.19 -19.77
N ALA A 181 13.23 1.75 -18.96
CA ALA A 181 11.81 1.95 -19.21
C ALA A 181 11.32 3.14 -18.38
N THR A 182 10.13 3.65 -18.68
CA THR A 182 9.43 4.64 -17.85
C THR A 182 9.02 4.02 -16.52
N GLY A 183 9.03 4.81 -15.44
CA GLY A 183 8.88 4.29 -14.08
C GLY A 183 7.47 4.02 -13.61
N ILE A 184 7.37 3.83 -12.29
CA ILE A 184 6.07 3.74 -11.62
C ILE A 184 5.60 5.16 -11.39
N GLU A 185 4.66 5.59 -12.22
CA GLU A 185 3.91 6.81 -11.96
C GLU A 185 2.73 6.52 -11.00
N ASP A 186 2.34 5.26 -10.78
CA ASP A 186 0.97 4.96 -10.38
C ASP A 186 0.83 4.27 -9.00
N GLY A 187 1.81 4.45 -8.11
CA GLY A 187 1.74 3.92 -6.75
C GLY A 187 3.06 3.31 -6.27
N TYR A 188 2.96 2.40 -5.29
CA TYR A 188 4.13 1.73 -4.72
C TYR A 188 4.23 0.29 -5.21
N LEU A 189 5.44 -0.17 -5.53
CA LEU A 189 5.71 -1.59 -5.70
C LEU A 189 6.18 -2.20 -4.39
N VAL A 190 5.58 -3.33 -4.04
CA VAL A 190 5.97 -4.12 -2.88
C VAL A 190 6.83 -5.28 -3.31
N GLY A 191 7.86 -5.62 -2.56
CA GLY A 191 8.67 -6.79 -2.89
C GLY A 191 9.59 -7.24 -1.77
N ARG A 192 10.20 -8.39 -2.03
CA ARG A 192 11.19 -8.95 -1.13
C ARG A 192 12.50 -8.19 -1.31
N PHE A 193 13.04 -7.67 -0.22
CA PHE A 193 14.33 -7.00 -0.20
C PHE A 193 15.44 -8.01 0.10
N MET A 194 15.33 -8.76 1.21
CA MET A 194 16.29 -9.82 1.55
C MET A 194 15.79 -10.80 2.61
N ASP A 195 16.42 -11.97 2.66
CA ASP A 195 16.07 -13.04 3.60
C ASP A 195 16.30 -12.66 5.06
N GLN A 196 17.42 -11.98 5.34
CA GLN A 196 17.85 -11.68 6.70
C GLN A 196 18.74 -10.44 6.71
N LEU A 197 18.52 -9.56 7.66
CA LEU A 197 19.36 -8.40 7.94
C LEU A 197 19.89 -8.47 9.37
N SER A 198 21.20 -8.31 9.55
CA SER A 198 21.84 -8.42 10.86
C SER A 198 21.53 -7.24 11.78
N ALA A 199 21.71 -7.40 13.08
CA ALA A 199 21.79 -6.27 14.00
C ALA A 199 22.99 -5.38 13.66
N GLY A 200 22.85 -4.05 13.81
CA GLY A 200 23.91 -3.10 13.56
C GLY A 200 23.44 -1.86 12.81
N THR A 201 24.39 -0.97 12.53
CA THR A 201 24.15 0.22 11.71
C THR A 201 24.32 -0.15 10.24
N HIS A 202 23.32 0.22 9.44
CA HIS A 202 23.24 -0.06 8.02
C HIS A 202 23.05 1.23 7.23
N THR A 203 23.53 1.25 6.00
CA THR A 203 23.30 2.34 5.04
C THR A 203 22.54 1.79 3.84
N LEU A 204 21.33 2.31 3.63
CA LEU A 204 20.57 2.14 2.40
C LEU A 204 20.85 3.33 1.49
N ALA A 205 21.25 3.04 0.26
CA ALA A 205 21.55 4.03 -0.76
C ALA A 205 20.76 3.71 -2.02
N VAL A 206 20.18 4.74 -2.67
CA VAL A 206 19.34 4.58 -3.85
C VAL A 206 19.72 5.63 -4.88
N GLU A 207 19.91 5.20 -6.13
CA GLU A 207 20.01 6.10 -7.28
C GLU A 207 18.75 5.97 -8.11
N VAL A 208 18.15 7.12 -8.46
CA VAL A 208 16.93 7.21 -9.27
C VAL A 208 17.29 7.87 -10.59
N HIS A 209 17.15 7.11 -11.68
CA HIS A 209 17.48 7.49 -13.04
C HIS A 209 16.23 7.89 -13.80
N GLN A 210 16.34 8.94 -14.60
CA GLN A 210 15.29 9.37 -15.52
C GLN A 210 15.37 8.57 -16.83
N ALA A 211 14.28 8.42 -17.55
CA ALA A 211 14.24 7.76 -18.86
C ALA A 211 14.73 8.67 -19.99
N SER A 212 14.74 9.99 -19.77
CA SER A 212 15.29 10.95 -20.73
C SER A 212 15.74 12.26 -20.08
N THR A 213 16.60 13.01 -20.77
CA THR A 213 17.05 14.33 -20.32
C THR A 213 15.95 15.39 -20.26
N THR A 214 14.77 15.08 -20.76
CA THR A 214 13.60 15.96 -20.79
C THR A 214 12.41 15.39 -20.02
N SER A 215 12.60 14.31 -19.23
CA SER A 215 11.54 13.73 -18.40
C SER A 215 10.93 14.81 -17.51
N SER A 216 9.60 14.82 -17.40
CA SER A 216 8.82 15.93 -16.83
C SER A 216 9.07 16.12 -15.34
N ASP A 217 9.32 15.02 -14.65
CA ASP A 217 9.14 14.82 -13.22
C ASP A 217 10.11 13.77 -12.68
N VAL A 218 10.16 13.66 -11.36
CA VAL A 218 10.85 12.61 -10.63
C VAL A 218 10.06 12.34 -9.36
N GLY A 219 10.02 11.08 -8.95
CA GLY A 219 9.44 10.65 -7.69
C GLY A 219 10.34 9.66 -6.98
N PHE A 220 10.53 9.83 -5.67
CA PHE A 220 11.15 8.83 -4.82
C PHE A 220 10.51 8.77 -3.44
N SER A 221 10.10 7.57 -3.05
CA SER A 221 9.65 7.27 -1.69
C SER A 221 9.89 5.80 -1.39
N LEU A 222 10.23 5.47 -0.14
CA LEU A 222 10.51 4.10 0.25
C LEU A 222 10.18 3.87 1.71
N ARG A 223 9.58 2.72 1.98
CA ARG A 223 9.54 2.04 3.25
C ARG A 223 10.36 0.76 3.19
N LEU A 224 11.07 0.46 4.28
CA LEU A 224 11.71 -0.82 4.55
C LEU A 224 11.07 -1.44 5.80
N PHE A 225 10.73 -2.72 5.76
CA PHE A 225 10.04 -3.41 6.86
C PHE A 225 10.53 -4.85 6.98
N ASP A 226 10.36 -5.46 8.15
CA ASP A 226 10.60 -6.90 8.32
C ASP A 226 9.31 -7.72 8.13
N GLY A 227 9.38 -9.05 8.25
CA GLY A 227 8.16 -9.87 8.23
C GLY A 227 7.40 -9.88 6.89
N PHE A 228 8.08 -9.63 5.77
CA PHE A 228 7.53 -9.72 4.42
C PHE A 228 6.81 -11.05 4.18
N GLN A 229 5.59 -10.94 3.65
CA GLN A 229 4.70 -12.02 3.30
C GLN A 229 4.54 -12.12 1.78
N ARG A 230 4.49 -13.36 1.31
CA ARG A 230 4.18 -13.70 -0.08
C ARG A 230 3.16 -14.83 -0.09
N GLY A 231 2.03 -14.59 -0.75
CA GLY A 231 1.01 -15.59 -1.04
C GLY A 231 1.05 -15.93 -2.53
N ASP A 232 1.21 -17.21 -2.86
CA ASP A 232 1.01 -17.71 -4.23
C ASP A 232 -0.44 -18.16 -4.36
N PHE A 233 -1.25 -17.39 -5.10
CA PHE A 233 -2.69 -17.65 -5.22
C PHE A 233 -3.06 -18.36 -6.52
N ILE A 234 -2.43 -17.95 -7.63
CA ILE A 234 -2.59 -18.55 -8.95
C ILE A 234 -1.21 -18.63 -9.60
N GLU A 235 -0.83 -19.81 -10.08
CA GLU A 235 0.44 -20.06 -10.75
C GLU A 235 0.26 -20.16 -12.28
N PRO A 236 1.21 -19.64 -13.09
CA PRO A 236 1.26 -19.92 -14.51
C PRO A 236 1.20 -21.43 -14.80
N GLY A 237 0.32 -21.83 -15.71
CA GLY A 237 0.04 -23.24 -16.00
C GLY A 237 -1.14 -23.86 -15.24
N ASP A 238 -1.76 -23.15 -14.29
CA ASP A 238 -2.97 -23.61 -13.61
C ASP A 238 -4.13 -23.83 -14.59
N ASP A 239 -5.09 -24.68 -14.20
CA ASP A 239 -6.33 -24.91 -14.95
C ASP A 239 -7.36 -23.81 -14.62
N TRP A 240 -8.07 -23.35 -15.65
CA TRP A 240 -9.13 -22.34 -15.57
C TRP A 240 -10.44 -22.87 -16.15
N ASN A 241 -11.55 -22.42 -15.58
CA ASN A 241 -12.84 -22.50 -16.25
C ASN A 241 -12.84 -21.42 -17.34
N TYR A 242 -13.23 -21.78 -18.57
CA TYR A 242 -13.34 -20.84 -19.67
C TYR A 242 -14.65 -20.97 -20.45
N PHE A 243 -15.11 -19.83 -20.96
CA PHE A 243 -16.30 -19.72 -21.79
C PHE A 243 -15.94 -18.97 -23.07
N LEU A 244 -16.28 -19.57 -24.21
CA LEU A 244 -16.02 -18.99 -25.53
C LEU A 244 -17.05 -17.91 -25.84
N GLY A 245 -16.62 -16.76 -26.34
CA GLY A 245 -17.46 -15.61 -26.64
C GLY A 245 -18.38 -15.78 -27.85
N PHE A 246 -19.30 -16.75 -27.81
CA PHE A 246 -20.44 -16.84 -28.73
C PHE A 246 -21.66 -16.07 -28.23
N ASP A 247 -21.68 -15.79 -26.93
CA ASP A 247 -22.73 -15.15 -26.13
C ASP A 247 -22.12 -14.64 -24.80
N GLU A 248 -22.86 -13.79 -24.07
CA GLU A 248 -22.41 -13.34 -22.75
C GLU A 248 -22.60 -14.43 -21.68
N PRO A 249 -21.64 -14.64 -20.74
CA PRO A 249 -21.77 -15.71 -19.76
C PRO A 249 -22.87 -15.52 -18.71
N SER A 250 -23.37 -14.29 -18.53
CA SER A 250 -24.42 -13.96 -17.56
C SER A 250 -25.42 -12.93 -18.11
N ASP A 251 -25.92 -13.18 -19.33
CA ASP A 251 -26.96 -12.37 -20.00
C ASP A 251 -26.60 -10.86 -20.08
N GLY A 252 -25.31 -10.55 -20.23
CA GLY A 252 -24.79 -9.19 -20.33
C GLY A 252 -24.63 -8.45 -18.99
N SER A 253 -24.63 -9.17 -17.87
CA SER A 253 -24.27 -8.64 -16.55
C SER A 253 -22.83 -8.99 -16.16
N LEU A 254 -22.39 -8.51 -14.99
CA LEU A 254 -21.12 -8.88 -14.36
C LEU A 254 -21.27 -10.01 -13.33
N GLU A 255 -22.42 -10.69 -13.24
CA GLU A 255 -22.59 -11.80 -12.27
C GLU A 255 -21.52 -12.90 -12.48
N TRP A 256 -21.08 -13.09 -13.73
CA TRP A 256 -20.00 -14.02 -14.07
C TRP A 256 -18.62 -13.64 -13.50
N THR A 257 -18.42 -12.47 -12.90
CA THR A 257 -17.15 -12.11 -12.24
C THR A 257 -17.23 -12.23 -10.71
N GLU A 258 -18.43 -12.45 -10.17
CA GLU A 258 -18.67 -12.52 -8.74
C GLU A 258 -18.32 -13.89 -8.14
N VAL A 259 -18.15 -13.90 -6.81
CA VAL A 259 -18.04 -15.13 -6.04
C VAL A 259 -19.40 -15.82 -5.98
N GLY A 260 -19.43 -17.12 -6.29
CA GLY A 260 -20.64 -17.94 -6.24
C GLY A 260 -21.44 -18.03 -7.55
N PHE A 261 -20.95 -17.43 -8.64
CA PHE A 261 -21.43 -17.75 -9.98
C PHE A 261 -21.18 -19.22 -10.32
N ASP A 262 -22.16 -19.88 -10.94
CA ASP A 262 -22.08 -21.29 -11.32
C ASP A 262 -21.45 -21.42 -12.70
N ASP A 263 -20.14 -21.67 -12.73
CA ASP A 263 -19.37 -21.94 -13.94
C ASP A 263 -19.20 -23.46 -14.21
N GLY A 264 -20.00 -24.32 -13.55
CA GLY A 264 -19.86 -25.77 -13.68
C GLY A 264 -20.13 -26.36 -15.07
N ASP A 265 -20.76 -25.58 -15.96
CA ASP A 265 -20.99 -25.92 -17.37
C ASP A 265 -19.92 -25.33 -18.32
N TRP A 266 -18.94 -24.57 -17.80
CA TRP A 266 -17.83 -24.03 -18.58
C TRP A 266 -16.82 -25.14 -18.90
N ASP A 267 -16.08 -24.95 -19.98
CA ASP A 267 -14.99 -25.86 -20.32
C ASP A 267 -13.79 -25.60 -19.39
N ILE A 268 -12.92 -26.59 -19.22
CA ILE A 268 -11.71 -26.48 -18.39
C ILE A 268 -10.49 -26.60 -19.30
N GLY A 269 -9.56 -25.66 -19.16
CA GLY A 269 -8.32 -25.62 -19.93
C GLY A 269 -7.15 -25.14 -19.09
N SER A 270 -5.94 -25.56 -19.42
CA SER A 270 -4.73 -25.04 -18.78
C SER A 270 -4.37 -23.67 -19.34
N ASP A 271 -3.76 -22.81 -18.53
CA ASP A 271 -3.21 -21.50 -18.91
C ASP A 271 -2.44 -21.53 -20.26
N GLY A 272 -2.48 -20.41 -20.98
CA GLY A 272 -2.08 -20.32 -22.38
C GLY A 272 -3.26 -20.54 -23.31
N PHE A 273 -4.31 -19.74 -23.14
CA PHE A 273 -5.48 -19.73 -24.01
C PHE A 273 -5.17 -18.94 -25.27
N GLY A 274 -5.18 -19.59 -26.42
CA GLY A 274 -4.82 -18.90 -27.63
C GLY A 274 -4.88 -19.73 -28.89
N TYR A 275 -4.66 -19.04 -29.99
CA TYR A 275 -4.40 -19.67 -31.29
C TYR A 275 -3.43 -18.80 -32.08
N GLU A 276 -2.73 -19.44 -32.99
CA GLU A 276 -1.81 -18.77 -33.90
C GLU A 276 -1.84 -19.47 -35.26
N ARG A 277 -1.78 -18.69 -36.34
CA ARG A 277 -1.58 -19.19 -37.70
C ARG A 277 -0.34 -18.57 -38.32
N ASP A 278 0.45 -19.43 -38.95
CA ASP A 278 1.60 -19.07 -39.78
C ASP A 278 2.95 -18.84 -39.04
N GLY A 279 3.12 -19.42 -37.86
CA GLY A 279 4.46 -19.65 -37.29
C GLY A 279 5.05 -18.45 -36.56
N GLY A 280 4.19 -17.61 -35.98
CA GLY A 280 4.49 -16.46 -35.12
C GLY A 280 5.18 -16.82 -33.81
N GLY A 281 5.16 -18.10 -33.40
CA GLY A 281 6.00 -18.59 -32.30
C GLY A 281 5.32 -18.64 -30.93
N LEU A 282 4.00 -18.40 -30.87
CA LEU A 282 3.17 -18.48 -29.67
C LEU A 282 2.87 -19.92 -29.20
N GLU A 283 2.92 -20.90 -30.10
CA GLU A 283 2.68 -22.33 -29.82
C GLU A 283 3.30 -22.88 -28.51
N PRO A 284 4.54 -22.50 -28.09
CA PRO A 284 5.12 -22.98 -26.84
C PRO A 284 4.44 -22.42 -25.58
N LEU A 285 3.67 -21.34 -25.70
CA LEU A 285 2.92 -20.70 -24.63
C LEU A 285 1.48 -21.23 -24.52
N LEU A 286 0.99 -21.97 -25.53
CA LEU A 286 -0.39 -22.47 -25.55
C LEU A 286 -0.56 -23.74 -24.71
N GLY A 287 -1.33 -23.64 -23.62
CA GLY A 287 -1.88 -24.79 -22.89
C GLY A 287 -3.28 -25.18 -23.36
N THR A 288 -4.07 -24.20 -23.82
CA THR A 288 -5.42 -24.39 -24.36
C THR A 288 -5.52 -23.80 -25.77
N PHE A 289 -5.68 -24.69 -26.75
CA PHE A 289 -5.76 -24.34 -28.16
C PHE A 289 -7.17 -23.93 -28.56
N LEU A 290 -7.32 -22.71 -29.09
CA LEU A 290 -8.56 -22.11 -29.56
C LEU A 290 -8.63 -22.09 -31.10
N ASP A 291 -8.34 -23.23 -31.72
CA ASP A 291 -8.23 -23.38 -33.20
C ASP A 291 -9.48 -22.96 -33.99
N ASP A 292 -10.63 -22.84 -33.32
CA ASP A 292 -11.93 -22.47 -33.90
C ASP A 292 -12.33 -21.01 -33.67
N MET A 293 -11.49 -20.22 -33.02
CA MET A 293 -11.70 -18.78 -32.81
C MET A 293 -11.67 -18.01 -34.13
N GLU A 294 -10.78 -18.42 -35.05
CA GLU A 294 -10.61 -17.74 -36.32
C GLU A 294 -11.91 -17.72 -37.14
N GLY A 295 -12.37 -16.51 -37.49
CA GLY A 295 -13.59 -16.26 -38.24
C GLY A 295 -14.88 -16.55 -37.46
N SER A 296 -14.79 -16.71 -36.13
CA SER A 296 -15.87 -17.22 -35.29
C SER A 296 -16.24 -16.28 -34.13
N TYR A 297 -15.35 -16.11 -33.14
CA TYR A 297 -15.56 -15.26 -31.96
C TYR A 297 -14.32 -14.38 -31.68
N THR A 298 -14.50 -13.33 -30.86
CA THR A 298 -13.43 -12.35 -30.55
C THR A 298 -13.09 -12.28 -29.07
N SER A 299 -13.70 -13.10 -28.23
CA SER A 299 -13.47 -13.05 -26.79
C SER A 299 -13.46 -14.41 -26.14
N VAL A 300 -12.77 -14.47 -25.00
CA VAL A 300 -12.72 -15.62 -24.11
C VAL A 300 -12.87 -15.10 -22.69
N TYR A 301 -13.74 -15.74 -21.93
CA TYR A 301 -13.93 -15.45 -20.51
C TYR A 301 -13.23 -16.53 -19.71
N LEU A 302 -12.42 -16.13 -18.73
CA LEU A 302 -11.67 -17.02 -17.86
C LEU A 302 -12.10 -16.76 -16.41
N ARG A 303 -12.25 -17.83 -15.61
CA ARG A 303 -12.50 -17.76 -14.16
C ARG A 303 -11.59 -18.73 -13.42
N HIS A 304 -11.02 -18.25 -12.32
CA HIS A 304 -10.24 -19.06 -11.39
C HIS A 304 -10.58 -18.70 -9.95
N GLU A 305 -10.98 -19.71 -9.17
CA GLU A 305 -11.19 -19.53 -7.73
C GLU A 305 -9.87 -19.70 -6.97
N PHE A 306 -9.57 -18.78 -6.06
CA PHE A 306 -8.42 -18.87 -5.15
C PHE A 306 -8.83 -18.56 -3.72
N SER A 307 -8.07 -19.07 -2.74
CA SER A 307 -8.39 -18.87 -1.32
C SER A 307 -7.35 -17.97 -0.65
N VAL A 308 -7.82 -16.98 0.10
CA VAL A 308 -6.97 -16.12 0.93
C VAL A 308 -7.39 -16.31 2.38
N ASN A 309 -6.49 -16.88 3.19
CA ASN A 309 -6.79 -17.15 4.60
C ASN A 309 -6.90 -15.86 5.41
N ASP A 310 -5.98 -14.94 5.17
CA ASP A 310 -5.87 -13.68 5.89
C ASP A 310 -5.38 -12.58 4.92
N PRO A 311 -6.30 -11.79 4.34
CA PRO A 311 -5.95 -10.72 3.41
C PRO A 311 -5.12 -9.61 4.05
N SER A 312 -5.21 -9.38 5.36
CA SER A 312 -4.48 -8.28 6.04
C SER A 312 -2.97 -8.51 6.14
N LEU A 313 -2.47 -9.61 5.58
CA LEU A 313 -1.04 -9.89 5.47
C LEU A 313 -0.41 -9.27 4.21
N PHE A 314 -1.25 -8.72 3.32
CA PHE A 314 -0.84 -8.23 2.01
C PHE A 314 -1.23 -6.77 1.85
N ASP A 315 -0.32 -5.99 1.27
CA ASP A 315 -0.55 -4.59 0.91
C ASP A 315 -0.95 -4.50 -0.58
N GLN A 316 -0.56 -5.50 -1.38
CA GLN A 316 -0.69 -5.48 -2.82
C GLN A 316 -1.00 -6.89 -3.35
N LEU A 317 -1.91 -6.98 -4.32
CA LEU A 317 -1.94 -8.11 -5.25
C LEU A 317 -1.12 -7.76 -6.49
N ARG A 318 -0.40 -8.74 -7.02
CA ARG A 318 0.33 -8.61 -8.28
C ARG A 318 -0.14 -9.67 -9.24
N MET A 319 -0.69 -9.22 -10.36
CA MET A 319 -1.05 -10.06 -11.50
C MET A 319 0.09 -10.05 -12.52
N GLU A 320 0.48 -11.22 -13.00
CA GLU A 320 1.37 -11.40 -14.14
C GLU A 320 0.57 -12.00 -15.29
N ILE A 321 0.71 -11.47 -16.51
CA ILE A 321 0.03 -11.98 -17.71
C ILE A 321 0.75 -11.56 -19.00
N ASP A 322 0.92 -12.48 -19.93
CA ASP A 322 1.31 -12.21 -21.33
C ASP A 322 0.05 -12.34 -22.20
N TYR A 323 -0.24 -11.31 -23.01
CA TYR A 323 -1.53 -11.22 -23.69
C TYR A 323 -1.43 -10.60 -25.08
N ASP A 324 -2.41 -10.92 -25.91
CA ASP A 324 -2.60 -10.42 -27.26
C ASP A 324 -4.10 -10.54 -27.62
N ASP A 325 -4.89 -9.45 -27.72
CA ASP A 325 -4.53 -8.02 -27.79
C ASP A 325 -4.87 -7.19 -26.53
N GLY A 326 -5.78 -7.67 -25.68
CA GLY A 326 -6.26 -6.88 -24.55
C GLY A 326 -7.17 -7.65 -23.61
N PHE A 327 -7.36 -7.15 -22.39
CA PHE A 327 -8.18 -7.82 -21.39
C PHE A 327 -8.72 -6.87 -20.33
N TYR A 328 -9.78 -7.33 -19.66
CA TYR A 328 -10.30 -6.78 -18.41
C TYR A 328 -10.15 -7.82 -17.31
N ALA A 329 -9.62 -7.42 -16.15
CA ALA A 329 -9.46 -8.28 -14.99
C ALA A 329 -10.32 -7.80 -13.82
N TYR A 330 -11.05 -8.74 -13.23
CA TYR A 330 -11.95 -8.51 -12.11
C TYR A 330 -11.57 -9.42 -10.95
N VAL A 331 -11.62 -8.89 -9.74
CA VAL A 331 -11.54 -9.68 -8.51
C VAL A 331 -12.84 -9.52 -7.75
N ASN A 332 -13.53 -10.64 -7.50
CA ASN A 332 -14.79 -10.67 -6.75
C ASN A 332 -15.86 -9.68 -7.26
N GLY A 333 -15.99 -9.52 -8.57
CA GLY A 333 -16.95 -8.58 -9.17
C GLY A 333 -16.38 -7.19 -9.47
N GLN A 334 -15.30 -6.79 -8.80
CA GLN A 334 -14.72 -5.45 -8.95
C GLN A 334 -13.66 -5.44 -10.04
N LEU A 335 -13.76 -4.51 -10.99
CA LEU A 335 -12.74 -4.28 -12.00
C LEU A 335 -11.47 -3.75 -11.31
N VAL A 336 -10.37 -4.48 -11.43
CA VAL A 336 -9.08 -4.12 -10.80
C VAL A 336 -8.05 -3.66 -11.82
N PHE A 337 -8.20 -4.07 -13.08
CA PHE A 337 -7.29 -3.67 -14.14
C PHE A 337 -7.92 -3.83 -15.53
N SER A 338 -7.53 -2.96 -16.45
CA SER A 338 -7.77 -3.14 -17.87
C SER A 338 -6.56 -2.67 -18.66
N SER A 339 -6.02 -3.53 -19.52
CA SER A 339 -5.11 -3.03 -20.55
C SER A 339 -5.92 -2.60 -21.76
N ASN A 340 -5.61 -1.42 -22.29
CA ASN A 340 -6.22 -0.86 -23.49
C ASN A 340 -7.75 -0.59 -23.30
N PRO A 341 -8.14 0.45 -22.54
CA PRO A 341 -9.53 0.65 -22.11
C PRO A 341 -10.49 1.03 -23.25
N HIS A 342 -11.74 0.57 -23.13
CA HIS A 342 -12.86 1.02 -23.95
C HIS A 342 -13.14 2.53 -23.69
N PRO A 343 -13.24 3.37 -24.73
CA PRO A 343 -13.36 4.83 -24.59
C PRO A 343 -14.73 5.33 -24.07
N THR A 344 -15.68 4.44 -23.78
CA THR A 344 -17.01 4.84 -23.28
C THR A 344 -17.58 3.81 -22.31
N GLY A 345 -17.31 3.89 -21.00
CA GLY A 345 -18.01 3.04 -20.03
C GLY A 345 -17.47 3.21 -18.62
N ASP A 346 -18.36 3.58 -17.71
CA ASP A 346 -18.19 3.47 -16.27
C ASP A 346 -17.76 2.03 -15.93
N ALA A 347 -16.89 1.81 -14.92
CA ALA A 347 -16.35 0.50 -14.52
C ALA A 347 -17.41 -0.52 -14.07
N THR A 348 -18.69 -0.16 -14.18
CA THR A 348 -19.88 -0.87 -13.72
C THR A 348 -20.68 -1.52 -14.86
N GLU A 349 -20.33 -1.29 -16.13
CA GLU A 349 -21.04 -1.88 -17.29
C GLU A 349 -20.26 -3.08 -17.88
N ALA A 350 -20.96 -4.18 -18.14
CA ALA A 350 -20.37 -5.35 -18.78
C ALA A 350 -19.98 -5.07 -20.24
N ILE A 351 -18.75 -5.43 -20.60
CA ILE A 351 -18.26 -5.33 -21.99
C ILE A 351 -18.88 -6.47 -22.84
N PRO A 352 -19.56 -6.16 -23.96
CA PRO A 352 -20.18 -7.18 -24.81
C PRO A 352 -19.16 -8.19 -25.36
N PHE A 353 -19.56 -9.45 -25.48
CA PHE A 353 -18.69 -10.54 -25.98
C PHE A 353 -18.16 -10.30 -27.39
N ASN A 354 -18.92 -9.59 -28.23
CA ASN A 354 -18.55 -9.31 -29.62
C ASN A 354 -17.78 -8.00 -29.79
N THR A 355 -17.32 -7.42 -28.69
CA THR A 355 -16.33 -6.34 -28.71
C THR A 355 -15.08 -6.89 -29.38
N ASN A 356 -14.55 -6.14 -30.34
CA ASN A 356 -13.31 -6.47 -31.03
C ASN A 356 -12.34 -5.29 -30.85
N GLY A 357 -11.05 -5.56 -30.77
CA GLY A 357 -10.04 -4.53 -30.50
C GLY A 357 -9.96 -3.43 -31.58
N THR A 358 -10.48 -3.63 -32.80
CA THR A 358 -10.56 -2.53 -33.79
C THR A 358 -11.58 -1.44 -33.43
N ASP A 359 -12.66 -1.78 -32.72
CA ASP A 359 -13.69 -0.82 -32.30
C ASP A 359 -13.21 0.10 -31.16
N ILE A 360 -12.13 -0.30 -30.48
CA ILE A 360 -11.58 0.36 -29.30
C ILE A 360 -10.11 0.81 -29.47
N GLY A 361 -9.47 0.45 -30.58
CA GLY A 361 -8.11 0.91 -30.93
C GLY A 361 -6.98 0.17 -30.21
N LEU A 362 -7.18 -1.10 -29.85
CA LEU A 362 -6.18 -1.90 -29.12
C LEU A 362 -5.17 -2.52 -30.09
N ASP A 363 -3.91 -2.56 -29.66
CA ASP A 363 -2.81 -3.27 -30.31
C ASP A 363 -1.78 -3.55 -29.20
N HIS A 364 -1.79 -4.75 -28.62
CA HIS A 364 -0.72 -5.23 -27.74
C HIS A 364 -0.30 -6.61 -28.21
N GLU A 365 1.00 -6.77 -28.43
CA GLU A 365 1.56 -8.01 -28.94
C GLU A 365 2.17 -8.82 -27.80
N SER A 366 1.99 -10.14 -27.83
CA SER A 366 2.69 -11.02 -26.90
C SER A 366 4.21 -10.86 -26.99
N THR A 367 4.87 -10.99 -25.84
CA THR A 367 6.34 -10.98 -25.75
C THR A 367 7.00 -12.23 -26.36
N ASN A 368 6.21 -13.20 -26.86
CA ASN A 368 6.66 -14.38 -27.60
C ASN A 368 7.72 -15.21 -26.86
N ALA A 369 7.66 -15.24 -25.52
CA ALA A 369 8.67 -15.89 -24.67
C ALA A 369 10.11 -15.41 -24.93
N SER A 370 10.31 -14.19 -25.45
CA SER A 370 11.64 -13.62 -25.75
C SER A 370 12.44 -13.21 -24.49
N GLY A 371 12.27 -13.96 -23.41
CA GLY A 371 13.01 -13.79 -22.15
C GLY A 371 12.49 -12.67 -21.25
N ALA A 372 11.48 -11.90 -21.69
CA ALA A 372 10.68 -11.06 -20.81
C ALA A 372 9.58 -11.93 -20.17
N GLY A 373 9.38 -11.82 -18.86
CA GLY A 373 8.21 -12.40 -18.19
C GLY A 373 6.91 -11.71 -18.64
N GLY A 374 5.76 -12.16 -18.13
CA GLY A 374 4.49 -11.50 -18.42
C GLY A 374 4.50 -10.03 -17.99
N ALA A 375 3.57 -9.24 -18.54
CA ALA A 375 3.31 -7.91 -18.04
C ALA A 375 2.85 -7.99 -16.57
N VAL A 376 3.37 -7.10 -15.74
CA VAL A 376 3.11 -7.08 -14.30
C VAL A 376 2.18 -5.94 -13.96
N PHE A 377 1.07 -6.26 -13.31
CA PHE A 377 0.07 -5.31 -12.85
C PHE A 377 -0.04 -5.39 -11.33
N ALA A 378 0.22 -4.26 -10.68
CA ALA A 378 0.08 -4.09 -9.24
C ALA A 378 -1.32 -3.55 -8.92
N ILE A 379 -1.97 -4.17 -7.93
CA ILE A 379 -3.27 -3.77 -7.39
C ILE A 379 -3.02 -3.44 -5.91
N ASP A 380 -3.00 -2.16 -5.57
CA ASP A 380 -2.86 -1.71 -4.18
C ASP A 380 -4.14 -2.04 -3.41
N LEU A 381 -4.04 -2.79 -2.33
CA LEU A 381 -5.23 -3.20 -1.57
C LEU A 381 -5.83 -2.04 -0.76
N ASN A 382 -5.10 -0.94 -0.58
CA ASN A 382 -5.64 0.28 0.04
C ASN A 382 -6.68 0.97 -0.85
N ASP A 383 -6.50 0.88 -2.18
CA ASP A 383 -7.48 1.39 -3.14
C ASP A 383 -8.74 0.49 -3.21
N PHE A 384 -8.64 -0.74 -2.69
CA PHE A 384 -9.69 -1.75 -2.71
C PHE A 384 -9.86 -2.43 -1.34
N PRO A 385 -10.25 -1.71 -0.27
CA PRO A 385 -10.20 -2.20 1.13
C PRO A 385 -11.12 -3.40 1.42
N ASN A 386 -12.02 -3.75 0.50
CA ASN A 386 -12.92 -4.91 0.61
C ASN A 386 -12.80 -5.86 -0.59
N LEU A 387 -11.69 -5.80 -1.35
CA LEU A 387 -11.52 -6.60 -2.56
C LEU A 387 -11.60 -8.10 -2.29
N LEU A 388 -11.03 -8.55 -1.17
CA LEU A 388 -10.84 -9.96 -0.85
C LEU A 388 -11.73 -10.42 0.31
N ASN A 389 -12.35 -11.58 0.13
CA ASN A 389 -13.08 -12.28 1.18
C ASN A 389 -12.12 -12.92 2.19
N VAL A 390 -12.20 -12.48 3.45
CA VAL A 390 -11.39 -13.03 4.56
C VAL A 390 -11.77 -14.48 4.86
N GLY A 391 -10.80 -15.39 4.83
CA GLY A 391 -10.98 -16.79 5.18
C GLY A 391 -11.89 -17.57 4.23
N GLY A 392 -12.10 -17.06 3.01
CA GLY A 392 -13.05 -17.58 2.04
C GLY A 392 -12.48 -17.70 0.62
N ASN A 393 -13.36 -18.10 -0.31
CA ASN A 393 -13.05 -18.14 -1.74
C ASN A 393 -13.12 -16.73 -2.33
N ASN A 394 -12.20 -16.49 -3.23
CA ASN A 394 -12.10 -15.32 -4.09
C ASN A 394 -12.08 -15.81 -5.54
N VAL A 395 -12.39 -14.93 -6.47
CA VAL A 395 -12.38 -15.23 -7.91
C VAL A 395 -11.56 -14.17 -8.61
N LEU A 396 -10.59 -14.61 -9.42
CA LEU A 396 -10.03 -13.81 -10.50
C LEU A 396 -10.78 -14.17 -11.79
N ALA A 397 -11.38 -13.17 -12.44
CA ALA A 397 -12.12 -13.31 -13.67
C ALA A 397 -11.50 -12.41 -14.74
N ILE A 398 -11.26 -12.95 -15.94
CA ILE A 398 -10.61 -12.23 -17.04
C ILE A 398 -11.50 -12.30 -18.28
N HIS A 399 -11.78 -11.15 -18.88
CA HIS A 399 -12.39 -11.08 -20.22
C HIS A 399 -11.29 -10.71 -21.22
N GLY A 400 -10.77 -11.72 -21.91
CA GLY A 400 -9.78 -11.55 -22.97
C GLY A 400 -10.46 -11.17 -24.28
N ILE A 401 -9.90 -10.17 -24.97
CA ILE A 401 -10.44 -9.60 -26.20
C ILE A 401 -9.37 -9.68 -27.30
N ASN A 402 -9.78 -10.20 -28.43
CA ASN A 402 -9.03 -10.20 -29.67
C ASN A 402 -9.44 -9.00 -30.54
N ARG A 403 -8.47 -8.41 -31.24
CA ARG A 403 -8.65 -7.31 -32.18
C ARG A 403 -9.65 -7.62 -33.26
N ASP A 404 -9.54 -8.78 -33.88
CA ASP A 404 -10.50 -9.29 -34.83
C ASP A 404 -10.40 -10.82 -34.94
N PRO A 405 -11.42 -11.51 -35.49
CA PRO A 405 -11.37 -12.97 -35.61
C PRO A 405 -10.31 -13.50 -36.60
N SER A 406 -9.40 -12.69 -37.15
CA SER A 406 -8.41 -13.13 -38.15
C SER A 406 -6.95 -12.87 -37.78
N SER A 407 -6.67 -12.19 -36.66
CA SER A 407 -5.35 -12.08 -36.02
C SER A 407 -5.04 -13.31 -35.16
N ASP A 408 -3.93 -13.31 -34.42
CA ASP A 408 -3.62 -14.21 -33.31
C ASP A 408 -4.36 -13.79 -32.02
N PHE A 409 -4.36 -14.67 -31.02
CA PHE A 409 -4.88 -14.38 -29.69
C PHE A 409 -4.06 -15.13 -28.65
N LEU A 410 -3.76 -14.47 -27.54
CA LEU A 410 -3.08 -15.08 -26.41
C LEU A 410 -3.57 -14.50 -25.08
N MET A 411 -3.80 -15.40 -24.12
CA MET A 411 -3.82 -15.12 -22.67
C MET A 411 -3.00 -16.21 -21.99
N ALA A 412 -1.78 -15.89 -21.57
CA ALA A 412 -0.81 -16.86 -21.06
C ALA A 412 -0.05 -16.31 -19.85
N GLN A 413 0.65 -17.21 -19.14
CA GLN A 413 1.47 -16.87 -17.99
C GLN A 413 0.68 -16.16 -16.88
N ILE A 414 -0.60 -16.52 -16.73
CA ILE A 414 -1.49 -15.85 -15.81
C ILE A 414 -1.12 -16.27 -14.38
N GLY A 415 -0.59 -15.33 -13.61
CA GLY A 415 -0.24 -15.51 -12.21
C GLY A 415 -0.88 -14.45 -11.32
N LEU A 416 -1.19 -14.81 -10.08
CA LEU A 416 -1.65 -13.87 -9.05
C LEU A 416 -0.94 -14.18 -7.73
N ILE A 417 -0.24 -13.19 -7.20
CA ILE A 417 0.43 -13.29 -5.90
C ILE A 417 0.00 -12.14 -4.97
N GLY A 418 -0.07 -12.42 -3.67
CA GLY A 418 -0.19 -11.40 -2.63
C GLY A 418 1.17 -11.04 -2.07
N LEU A 419 1.45 -9.75 -1.92
CA LEU A 419 2.71 -9.21 -1.41
C LEU A 419 2.41 -8.19 -0.31
N GLY A 420 3.13 -8.25 0.80
CA GLY A 420 2.98 -7.26 1.87
C GLY A 420 3.84 -7.55 3.07
N GLY A 421 3.60 -6.82 4.15
CA GLY A 421 4.06 -7.14 5.49
C GLY A 421 2.87 -7.23 6.44
N ILE A 422 3.06 -7.82 7.61
CA ILE A 422 2.01 -7.80 8.65
C ILE A 422 1.97 -6.42 9.30
N GLY A 423 1.19 -5.51 8.74
CA GLY A 423 0.90 -4.21 9.34
C GLY A 423 1.00 -3.07 8.34
N ASP A 424 -0.14 -2.50 8.01
CA ASP A 424 -0.28 -1.08 7.67
C ASP A 424 -0.11 -0.21 8.93
N ASP A 425 0.89 -0.52 9.77
CA ASP A 425 1.26 0.30 10.95
C ASP A 425 2.18 1.46 10.53
N ASP A 426 2.04 1.94 9.30
CA ASP A 426 2.89 2.98 8.70
C ASP A 426 2.42 4.41 8.92
N VAL A 427 1.36 4.53 9.69
CA VAL A 427 1.16 5.63 10.60
C VAL A 427 1.09 4.97 11.97
N PRO A 428 1.86 5.39 13.00
CA PRO A 428 1.74 4.76 14.32
C PRO A 428 0.26 4.72 14.66
N ALA A 429 -0.31 3.51 14.84
CA ALA A 429 -1.75 3.32 15.04
C ALA A 429 -2.29 4.47 15.87
N VAL A 430 -2.96 5.42 15.19
CA VAL A 430 -3.48 6.58 15.88
C VAL A 430 -4.76 6.04 16.47
N ASP A 431 -4.74 5.73 17.77
CA ASP A 431 -5.93 5.25 18.47
C ASP A 431 -7.11 6.13 18.03
N GLY A 432 -8.13 5.51 17.43
CA GLY A 432 -9.30 6.18 16.87
C GLY A 432 -9.30 6.49 15.36
N ASP A 433 -8.24 6.24 14.62
CA ASP A 433 -8.23 6.30 13.15
C ASP A 433 -8.90 5.02 12.62
N PHE A 434 -10.14 5.17 12.13
CA PHE A 434 -10.97 4.04 11.72
C PHE A 434 -10.97 3.82 10.22
N ASN A 435 -10.52 4.81 9.43
CA ASN A 435 -10.42 4.70 7.98
C ASN A 435 -8.99 4.37 7.51
N GLY A 436 -8.00 4.35 8.42
CA GLY A 436 -6.61 3.99 8.15
C GLY A 436 -5.82 5.07 7.40
N ASN A 437 -6.32 6.32 7.37
CA ASN A 437 -5.71 7.40 6.59
C ASN A 437 -4.56 8.11 7.34
N GLY A 438 -4.32 7.76 8.61
CA GLY A 438 -3.28 8.31 9.45
C GLY A 438 -3.63 9.61 10.17
N GLN A 439 -4.88 10.06 10.08
CA GLN A 439 -5.37 11.31 10.67
C GLN A 439 -6.52 10.97 11.63
N LEU A 440 -6.76 11.85 12.62
CA LEU A 440 -7.99 11.84 13.39
C LEU A 440 -8.86 12.97 12.87
N ASP A 441 -9.74 12.66 11.94
CA ASP A 441 -10.55 13.65 11.23
C ASP A 441 -12.06 13.38 11.35
N ALA A 442 -12.87 14.12 10.57
CA ALA A 442 -14.32 14.04 10.65
C ALA A 442 -14.84 12.68 10.17
N ASP A 443 -14.15 12.01 9.24
CA ASP A 443 -14.57 10.74 8.67
C ASP A 443 -14.50 9.63 9.73
N ASP A 444 -13.51 9.68 10.63
CA ASP A 444 -13.37 8.73 11.74
C ASP A 444 -14.52 8.81 12.74
N ILE A 445 -14.84 10.03 13.20
CA ILE A 445 -15.93 10.22 14.15
C ILE A 445 -17.30 9.93 13.53
N ASP A 446 -17.44 10.08 12.21
CA ASP A 446 -18.63 9.67 11.46
C ASP A 446 -18.75 8.14 11.37
N LEU A 447 -17.64 7.43 11.11
CA LEU A 447 -17.58 5.96 11.15
C LEU A 447 -17.93 5.41 12.54
N LEU A 448 -17.36 6.01 13.60
CA LEU A 448 -17.67 5.65 14.97
C LEU A 448 -19.14 5.92 15.31
N SER A 449 -19.70 7.06 14.89
CA SER A 449 -21.11 7.39 15.09
C SER A 449 -22.03 6.39 14.39
N ALA A 450 -21.68 5.98 13.16
CA ALA A 450 -22.39 4.92 12.45
C ALA A 450 -22.32 3.57 13.18
N ALA A 451 -21.17 3.20 13.74
CA ALA A 451 -20.99 1.97 14.51
C ALA A 451 -21.82 1.95 15.80
N VAL A 452 -21.87 3.08 16.52
CA VAL A 452 -22.71 3.25 17.72
C VAL A 452 -24.20 3.15 17.37
N LEU A 453 -24.66 3.85 16.33
CA LEU A 453 -26.05 3.75 15.85
C LEU A 453 -26.44 2.33 15.44
N ALA A 454 -25.51 1.60 14.82
CA ALA A 454 -25.71 0.21 14.41
C ALA A 454 -25.68 -0.79 15.58
N ASN A 455 -25.34 -0.37 16.81
CA ASN A 455 -25.06 -1.25 17.94
C ASN A 455 -24.01 -2.33 17.59
N SER A 456 -22.93 -1.89 16.93
CA SER A 456 -21.84 -2.76 16.50
C SER A 456 -21.20 -3.51 17.67
N ASN A 457 -20.68 -4.70 17.40
CA ASN A 457 -19.84 -5.48 18.31
C ASN A 457 -18.37 -5.53 17.84
N ASN A 458 -18.02 -4.73 16.84
CA ASN A 458 -16.66 -4.63 16.35
C ASN A 458 -15.81 -3.86 17.37
N LEU A 459 -14.92 -4.57 18.06
CA LEU A 459 -14.04 -4.00 19.08
C LEU A 459 -13.00 -3.03 18.53
N ALA A 460 -12.86 -2.90 17.20
CA ALA A 460 -12.08 -1.82 16.61
C ALA A 460 -12.62 -0.44 17.00
N PHE A 461 -13.93 -0.30 17.24
CA PHE A 461 -14.58 0.94 17.65
C PHE A 461 -14.72 1.10 19.19
N ASP A 462 -14.18 0.16 19.98
CA ASP A 462 -14.17 0.22 21.45
C ASP A 462 -12.93 0.98 21.93
N VAL A 463 -13.02 2.30 21.83
CA VAL A 463 -11.91 3.24 22.12
C VAL A 463 -11.56 3.23 23.60
N ASN A 464 -12.55 3.09 24.48
CA ASN A 464 -12.34 3.17 25.92
C ASN A 464 -11.92 1.82 26.56
N GLY A 465 -12.03 0.72 25.81
CA GLY A 465 -11.60 -0.62 26.20
C GLY A 465 -12.50 -1.31 27.21
N ASP A 466 -13.79 -0.95 27.29
CA ASP A 466 -14.76 -1.57 28.21
C ASP A 466 -15.52 -2.76 27.60
N GLY A 467 -15.27 -3.06 26.32
CA GLY A 467 -15.84 -4.17 25.57
C GLY A 467 -17.19 -3.86 24.92
N LEU A 468 -17.61 -2.58 24.86
CA LEU A 468 -18.86 -2.14 24.26
C LEU A 468 -18.61 -0.93 23.34
N VAL A 469 -19.29 -0.88 22.19
CA VAL A 469 -19.27 0.29 21.28
C VAL A 469 -20.48 1.18 21.56
N THR A 470 -20.27 2.32 22.21
CA THR A 470 -21.32 3.22 22.71
C THR A 470 -20.93 4.70 22.57
N ASP A 471 -21.82 5.62 22.96
CA ASP A 471 -21.49 7.05 23.02
C ASP A 471 -20.33 7.38 23.97
N VAL A 472 -19.94 6.46 24.85
CA VAL A 472 -18.75 6.64 25.71
C VAL A 472 -17.47 6.59 24.86
N ASP A 473 -17.45 5.81 23.79
CA ASP A 473 -16.33 5.74 22.85
C ASP A 473 -16.23 7.00 22.02
N ARG A 474 -17.37 7.55 21.58
CA ARG A 474 -17.42 8.86 20.91
C ARG A 474 -16.86 9.96 21.80
N GLN A 475 -17.19 9.91 23.09
CA GLN A 475 -16.62 10.86 24.05
C GLN A 475 -15.09 10.68 24.16
N GLU A 476 -14.59 9.46 24.32
CA GLU A 476 -13.14 9.21 24.41
C GLU A 476 -12.40 9.63 23.13
N TRP A 477 -13.00 9.40 21.96
CA TRP A 477 -12.45 9.82 20.69
C TRP A 477 -12.31 11.34 20.58
N VAL A 478 -13.40 12.09 20.84
CA VAL A 478 -13.41 13.56 20.72
C VAL A 478 -12.52 14.21 21.78
N GLU A 479 -12.60 13.72 23.01
CA GLU A 479 -12.02 14.40 24.16
C GLU A 479 -10.61 13.92 24.52
N GLY A 480 -10.35 12.63 24.32
CA GLY A 480 -9.12 11.94 24.68
C GLY A 480 -8.14 11.87 23.51
N LEU A 481 -8.60 11.37 22.36
CA LEU A 481 -7.75 11.08 21.19
C LEU A 481 -7.51 12.33 20.33
N SER A 482 -8.56 12.89 19.73
CA SER A 482 -8.44 14.10 18.89
C SER A 482 -8.19 15.37 19.70
N ASN A 483 -8.34 15.30 21.04
CA ASN A 483 -8.13 16.40 21.97
C ASN A 483 -8.85 17.69 21.51
N THR A 484 -10.13 17.56 21.15
CA THR A 484 -10.97 18.68 20.74
C THR A 484 -12.30 18.69 21.52
N TYR A 485 -13.28 19.51 21.13
CA TYR A 485 -14.58 19.66 21.76
C TYR A 485 -15.70 19.19 20.83
N PHE A 486 -16.76 18.64 21.41
CA PHE A 486 -18.05 18.60 20.73
C PHE A 486 -18.45 20.03 20.35
N GLY A 487 -18.72 20.26 19.07
CA GLY A 487 -18.95 21.59 18.50
C GLY A 487 -17.83 22.08 17.56
N ASP A 488 -16.63 21.53 17.65
CA ASP A 488 -15.51 21.86 16.76
C ASP A 488 -15.66 21.08 15.44
N SER A 489 -16.19 21.72 14.40
CA SER A 489 -16.58 21.06 13.14
C SER A 489 -15.44 21.00 12.13
N ASN A 490 -14.41 21.83 12.29
CA ASN A 490 -13.19 21.76 11.47
C ASN A 490 -12.03 21.06 12.18
N LEU A 491 -12.25 20.59 13.41
CA LEU A 491 -11.28 19.89 14.25
C LEU A 491 -9.98 20.71 14.45
N ASP A 492 -10.09 22.05 14.51
CA ASP A 492 -8.93 22.93 14.74
C ASP A 492 -8.48 23.03 16.21
N GLY A 493 -9.14 22.25 17.08
CA GLY A 493 -8.94 22.16 18.52
C GLY A 493 -9.72 23.21 19.31
N GLN A 494 -10.57 24.01 18.66
CA GLN A 494 -11.32 25.11 19.26
C GLN A 494 -12.77 25.16 18.80
N PHE A 495 -13.71 24.92 19.73
CA PHE A 495 -15.10 25.23 19.46
C PHE A 495 -15.37 26.74 19.56
N ASN A 496 -15.62 27.40 18.43
CA ASN A 496 -15.75 28.85 18.32
C ASN A 496 -16.76 29.29 17.24
N THR A 497 -16.84 30.59 16.97
CA THR A 497 -17.79 31.13 15.97
C THR A 497 -17.51 30.69 14.53
N GLY A 498 -16.28 30.27 14.20
CA GLY A 498 -15.91 29.67 12.92
C GLY A 498 -16.68 28.39 12.62
N ASP A 499 -16.84 27.51 13.60
CA ASP A 499 -17.60 26.26 13.47
C ASP A 499 -19.05 26.51 13.13
N PHE A 500 -19.68 27.50 13.78
CA PHE A 500 -21.05 27.87 13.46
C PHE A 500 -21.19 28.38 12.02
N VAL A 501 -20.19 29.11 11.50
CA VAL A 501 -20.24 29.54 10.11
C VAL A 501 -20.20 28.33 9.17
N LEU A 502 -19.40 27.31 9.48
CA LEU A 502 -19.30 26.09 8.66
C LEU A 502 -20.63 25.34 8.63
N VAL A 503 -21.16 24.93 9.79
CA VAL A 503 -22.38 24.12 9.87
C VAL A 503 -23.63 24.85 9.35
N PHE A 504 -23.73 26.17 9.55
CA PHE A 504 -24.85 26.94 8.97
C PHE A 504 -24.69 27.21 7.47
N THR A 505 -23.48 27.07 6.91
CA THR A 505 -23.27 27.15 5.46
C THR A 505 -23.65 25.85 4.77
N ALA A 506 -23.47 24.69 5.44
CA ALA A 506 -23.98 23.40 4.96
C ALA A 506 -25.51 23.42 4.79
N GLY A 507 -26.21 24.13 5.68
CA GLY A 507 -27.64 24.43 5.51
C GLY A 507 -28.59 23.34 5.98
N GLU A 508 -28.09 22.39 6.78
CA GLU A 508 -28.83 21.21 7.23
C GLU A 508 -29.56 21.40 8.57
N TYR A 509 -29.33 22.53 9.25
CA TYR A 509 -29.96 22.80 10.55
C TYR A 509 -31.49 22.76 10.50
N GLU A 510 -32.09 21.76 11.15
CA GLU A 510 -33.54 21.55 11.21
C GLU A 510 -34.21 21.58 9.82
N ASP A 511 -33.53 21.02 8.80
CA ASP A 511 -34.00 21.02 7.41
C ASP A 511 -35.14 19.99 7.15
N GLY A 512 -35.28 19.00 8.04
CA GLY A 512 -36.28 17.94 7.98
C GLY A 512 -35.93 16.79 7.04
N VAL A 513 -34.69 16.74 6.53
CA VAL A 513 -34.09 15.56 5.92
C VAL A 513 -33.51 14.69 7.04
N ALA A 514 -33.59 13.37 6.90
CA ALA A 514 -33.14 12.45 7.94
C ALA A 514 -31.89 11.71 7.47
N GLY A 515 -30.87 11.68 8.31
CA GLY A 515 -29.64 10.93 8.12
C GLY A 515 -28.67 11.53 7.10
N ASN A 516 -28.71 12.85 6.87
CA ASN A 516 -27.86 13.52 5.89
C ASN A 516 -26.70 14.32 6.48
N SER A 517 -26.62 14.48 7.81
CA SER A 517 -25.56 15.29 8.43
C SER A 517 -24.36 14.46 8.88
N THR A 518 -23.18 14.96 8.57
CA THR A 518 -21.87 14.54 9.11
C THR A 518 -21.46 15.37 10.32
N TRP A 519 -20.38 15.00 11.01
CA TRP A 519 -19.77 15.80 12.08
C TRP A 519 -19.46 17.23 11.63
N ALA A 520 -18.86 17.39 10.44
CA ALA A 520 -18.48 18.68 9.87
C ALA A 520 -19.70 19.56 9.51
N GLU A 521 -20.86 18.94 9.32
CA GLU A 521 -22.13 19.59 8.99
C GLU A 521 -23.01 19.83 10.23
N GLY A 522 -22.61 19.31 11.39
CA GLY A 522 -23.18 19.64 12.70
C GLY A 522 -23.76 18.48 13.49
N ASP A 523 -23.60 17.22 13.04
CA ASP A 523 -24.03 16.02 13.80
C ASP A 523 -23.10 15.71 14.98
N TRP A 524 -23.05 16.60 15.96
CA TRP A 524 -22.22 16.43 17.15
C TRP A 524 -22.81 15.39 18.11
N ASN A 525 -24.10 15.10 18.02
CA ASN A 525 -24.76 14.10 18.85
C ASN A 525 -24.70 12.67 18.24
N GLY A 526 -24.37 12.53 16.96
CA GLY A 526 -24.11 11.26 16.27
C GLY A 526 -25.37 10.54 15.81
N ASP A 527 -26.50 11.25 15.67
CA ASP A 527 -27.77 10.69 15.19
C ASP A 527 -28.02 10.91 13.69
N LYS A 528 -27.03 11.47 12.99
CA LYS A 528 -27.00 11.81 11.57
C LYS A 528 -27.91 12.96 11.15
N ASP A 529 -28.37 13.77 12.11
CA ASP A 529 -29.26 14.91 11.88
C ASP A 529 -28.77 16.17 12.59
N PHE A 530 -28.47 17.26 11.87
CA PHE A 530 -28.11 18.53 12.53
C PHE A 530 -29.34 19.25 13.09
N THR A 531 -29.56 19.12 14.40
CA THR A 531 -30.71 19.67 15.11
C THR A 531 -30.34 20.49 16.34
N SER A 532 -31.35 21.01 17.04
CA SER A 532 -31.15 21.59 18.36
C SER A 532 -30.60 20.60 19.41
N GLY A 533 -30.64 19.29 19.16
CA GLY A 533 -30.00 18.25 19.98
C GLY A 533 -28.47 18.37 20.02
N ASP A 534 -27.85 18.67 18.87
CA ASP A 534 -26.40 18.82 18.72
C ASP A 534 -25.86 19.99 19.52
N PHE A 535 -26.58 21.11 19.51
CA PHE A 535 -26.23 22.24 20.37
C PHE A 535 -26.24 21.86 21.85
N VAL A 536 -27.17 21.01 22.28
CA VAL A 536 -27.21 20.57 23.67
C VAL A 536 -25.95 19.78 24.02
N VAL A 537 -25.48 18.89 23.14
CA VAL A 537 -24.24 18.13 23.33
C VAL A 537 -23.02 19.05 23.31
N ALA A 538 -22.86 19.89 22.29
CA ALA A 538 -21.72 20.78 22.15
C ALA A 538 -21.58 21.78 23.31
N PHE A 539 -22.70 22.39 23.76
CA PHE A 539 -22.65 23.35 24.87
C PHE A 539 -22.53 22.70 26.26
N GLN A 540 -22.84 21.41 26.43
CA GLN A 540 -22.60 20.71 27.69
C GLN A 540 -21.09 20.61 28.02
N GLY A 541 -20.24 20.52 27.00
CA GLY A 541 -18.78 20.48 27.14
C GLY A 541 -18.14 21.80 27.63
N GLN A 542 -18.89 22.91 27.64
CA GLN A 542 -18.39 24.25 28.04
C GLN A 542 -17.15 24.74 27.26
N GLY A 543 -16.90 24.20 26.06
CA GLY A 543 -15.74 24.53 25.22
C GLY A 543 -15.89 25.77 24.36
N PHE A 544 -17.10 26.30 24.20
CA PHE A 544 -17.37 27.42 23.31
C PHE A 544 -16.58 28.68 23.69
N GLU A 545 -15.76 29.18 22.77
CA GLU A 545 -14.87 30.34 22.95
C GLU A 545 -13.88 30.17 24.14
N ALA A 546 -13.58 28.92 24.52
CA ALA A 546 -12.61 28.61 25.57
C ALA A 546 -11.15 28.64 25.07
N GLY A 547 -10.94 28.67 23.74
CA GLY A 547 -9.63 28.50 23.09
C GLY A 547 -9.21 27.03 22.99
N PRO A 548 -7.97 26.74 22.58
CA PRO A 548 -7.51 25.38 22.31
C PRO A 548 -7.65 24.48 23.54
N ARG A 549 -8.14 23.25 23.36
CA ARG A 549 -8.25 22.27 24.45
C ARG A 549 -6.87 22.00 25.05
N GLY A 550 -6.73 22.17 26.36
CA GLY A 550 -5.45 22.02 27.05
C GLY A 550 -4.95 20.58 27.02
N ALA A 551 -3.66 20.37 26.76
CA ALA A 551 -3.06 19.04 26.68
C ALA A 551 -3.39 18.18 27.91
N VAL A 552 -3.96 17.00 27.67
CA VAL A 552 -4.12 15.96 28.69
C VAL A 552 -2.73 15.57 29.21
N SER A 553 -2.45 15.81 30.49
CA SER A 553 -1.16 15.40 31.06
C SER A 553 -1.13 13.87 31.08
N ALA A 554 -0.19 13.26 30.36
CA ALA A 554 0.11 11.84 30.50
C ALA A 554 0.26 11.52 31.99
N VAL A 555 -0.57 10.61 32.49
CA VAL A 555 -0.43 10.06 33.84
C VAL A 555 0.97 9.48 33.90
N PRO A 556 1.86 9.91 34.83
CA PRO A 556 3.18 9.31 34.92
C PRO A 556 2.99 7.82 35.19
N GLU A 557 3.43 6.98 34.26
CA GLU A 557 3.50 5.55 34.53
C GLU A 557 4.23 5.35 35.86
N PRO A 558 3.79 4.43 36.72
CA PRO A 558 4.49 4.17 37.96
C PRO A 558 5.91 3.77 37.60
N SER A 559 6.85 4.72 37.81
CA SER A 559 8.26 4.54 37.46
C SER A 559 8.68 3.12 37.83
N SER A 560 9.39 2.44 36.93
CA SER A 560 9.91 1.08 37.15
C SER A 560 10.61 0.91 38.51
N VAL A 561 11.07 2.01 39.12
CA VAL A 561 11.53 2.14 40.51
C VAL A 561 10.48 1.75 41.56
N LEU A 562 9.21 2.15 41.41
CA LEU A 562 8.12 1.81 42.33
C LEU A 562 7.78 0.31 42.27
N LEU A 563 7.72 -0.28 41.07
CA LEU A 563 7.55 -1.72 40.87
C LEU A 563 8.74 -2.51 41.42
N ALA A 564 9.97 -2.03 41.20
CA ALA A 564 11.18 -2.62 41.78
C ALA A 564 11.19 -2.53 43.32
N MET A 565 10.74 -1.42 43.90
CA MET A 565 10.63 -1.29 45.36
C MET A 565 9.57 -2.22 45.95
N ILE A 566 8.43 -2.39 45.29
CA ILE A 566 7.39 -3.36 45.70
C ILE A 566 7.95 -4.79 45.62
N GLY A 567 8.70 -5.13 44.56
CA GLY A 567 9.39 -6.41 44.40
C GLY A 567 10.43 -6.69 45.49
N ILE A 568 11.23 -5.69 45.86
CA ILE A 568 12.23 -5.81 46.94
C ILE A 568 11.55 -5.98 48.31
N LEU A 569 10.45 -5.28 48.57
CA LEU A 569 9.67 -5.41 49.81
C LEU A 569 9.01 -6.78 49.92
N ALA A 570 8.46 -7.32 48.82
CA ALA A 570 7.91 -8.67 48.75
C ALA A 570 8.98 -9.74 49.01
N MET A 571 10.17 -9.60 48.40
CA MET A 571 11.31 -10.50 48.65
C MET A 571 11.80 -10.43 50.12
N CYS A 572 11.86 -9.25 50.71
CA CYS A 572 12.22 -9.09 52.12
C CYS A 572 11.17 -9.71 53.06
N TRP A 573 9.88 -9.65 52.69
CA TRP A 573 8.81 -10.25 53.47
C TRP A 573 8.84 -11.78 53.41
N VAL A 574 9.02 -12.37 52.21
CA VAL A 574 9.18 -13.82 52.01
C VAL A 574 10.43 -14.35 52.73
N ARG A 575 11.52 -13.58 52.77
CA ARG A 575 12.74 -13.95 53.50
C ARG A 575 12.56 -13.90 55.02
N ARG A 576 11.73 -12.98 55.53
CA ARG A 576 11.37 -12.90 56.96
C ARG A 576 10.45 -14.03 57.41
N THR A 577 9.50 -14.46 56.57
CA THR A 577 8.58 -15.55 56.91
C THR A 577 9.28 -16.91 56.90
N ARG A 578 10.21 -17.16 55.96
CA ARG A 578 11.04 -18.37 55.92
C ARG A 578 11.97 -18.54 57.14
N ASN A 579 12.45 -17.44 57.73
CA ASN A 579 13.30 -17.51 58.93
C ASN A 579 12.52 -17.74 60.22
N ARG A 580 11.18 -17.58 60.22
CA ARG A 580 10.33 -17.86 61.38
C ARG A 580 9.82 -19.29 61.46
N THR A 581 9.92 -20.06 60.37
CA THR A 581 9.51 -21.48 60.33
C THR A 581 10.65 -22.46 60.66
N ASN A 582 11.88 -21.96 60.86
CA ASN A 582 13.06 -22.76 61.19
C ASN A 582 13.62 -22.48 62.61
N ALA A 583 12.80 -21.94 63.52
CA ALA A 583 13.15 -21.70 64.92
C ALA A 583 12.28 -22.54 65.86
#